data_AF-A0A316EBA6-F1
#
_entry.id   AF-A0A316EBA6-F1
#
_cell.length_a   1.000
_cell.length_b   1.000
_cell.length_c   1.000
_cell.angle_alpha   90.00
_cell.angle_beta   90.00
_cell.angle_gamma   90.00
#
_symmetry.space_group_name_H-M   'P 1'
#
loop_
_entity.id
_entity.type
_entity.pdbx_description
1 polymer ?
#
loop_
_entity_poly.entity_id
_entity_poly.type
_entity_poly.pdbx_seq_one_letter_code
_entity_poly.pdbx_strand_id
1 'polypeptide(L)' 'MDLQYISDTEGRHTAVVIPIEEWNNITAKHEDLKHLETSKSQSIRQKPSDFFGTLSKEEGEKMQAYVTQSRNEWERDI' A
#
# COMPACT_ATOMS: atom_id res chain seq x y z
N MET A 1 -24.57 -24.97 5.18
CA MET A 1 -23.65 -23.91 5.62
C MET A 1 -24.52 -22.79 6.13
N ASP A 2 -24.47 -22.53 7.43
CA ASP A 2 -25.29 -21.49 8.05
C ASP A 2 -24.45 -20.20 8.07
N LEU A 3 -24.72 -19.32 7.10
CA LEU A 3 -24.06 -18.03 7.02
C LEU A 3 -24.66 -17.10 8.07
N GLN A 4 -23.81 -16.51 8.90
CA GLN A 4 -24.22 -15.45 9.81
C GLN A 4 -23.83 -14.10 9.22
N TYR A 5 -24.78 -13.19 9.18
CA TYR A 5 -24.58 -11.86 8.65
C TYR A 5 -24.49 -10.86 9.80
N ILE A 6 -23.50 -9.97 9.73
CA ILE A 6 -23.47 -8.78 10.56
C ILE A 6 -24.12 -7.67 9.75
N SER A 7 -25.18 -7.08 10.32
CA SER A 7 -25.86 -5.94 9.74
C SER A 7 -25.49 -4.66 10.47
N ASP A 8 -25.41 -3.55 9.74
CA ASP A 8 -25.33 -2.21 10.31
C ASP A 8 -26.68 -1.81 10.95
N THR A 9 -26.68 -0.70 11.69
CA THR A 9 -27.83 -0.01 12.26
C THR A 9 -28.97 0.26 11.28
N GLU A 10 -28.68 0.34 9.98
CA GLU A 10 -29.68 0.47 8.90
C GLU A 10 -30.17 -0.88 8.34
N GLY A 11 -29.75 -2.02 8.92
CA GLY A 11 -30.13 -3.36 8.48
C GLY A 11 -29.40 -3.89 7.24
N ARG A 12 -28.45 -3.14 6.68
CA ARG A 12 -27.63 -3.58 5.55
C ARG A 12 -26.56 -4.56 6.02
N HIS A 13 -26.45 -5.71 5.36
CA HIS A 13 -25.39 -6.68 5.65
C HIS A 13 -24.02 -6.12 5.26
N THR A 14 -23.15 -5.90 6.25
CA THR A 14 -21.82 -5.31 6.08
C THR A 14 -20.70 -6.34 6.19
N ALA A 15 -20.93 -7.46 6.87
CA ALA A 15 -19.98 -8.56 6.91
C ALA A 15 -20.68 -9.93 6.97
N VAL A 16 -19.98 -10.96 6.52
CA VAL A 16 -20.38 -12.37 6.61
C VAL A 16 -19.40 -13.08 7.53
N VAL A 17 -19.92 -13.81 8.51
CA VAL A 17 -19.14 -14.64 9.42
C VAL A 17 -19.20 -16.07 8.93
N ILE A 18 -18.04 -16.67 8.73
CA ILE A 18 -17.87 -18.06 8.34
C ILE A 18 -16.97 -18.78 9.35
N PRO A 19 -17.20 -20.07 9.62
CA PRO A 19 -16.28 -20.88 10.41
C PRO A 19 -14.89 -20.92 9.77
N ILE A 20 -13.83 -20.94 10.60
CA ILE A 20 -12.45 -20.93 10.11
C ILE A 20 -12.10 -22.15 9.25
N GLU A 21 -12.71 -23.31 9.55
CA GLU A 21 -12.53 -24.54 8.78
C GLU A 21 -13.04 -24.38 7.34
N GLU A 22 -14.17 -23.71 7.18
CA GLU A 22 -14.74 -23.41 5.87
C GLU A 22 -13.92 -22.37 5.12
N TRP A 23 -13.43 -21.33 5.81
CA TRP A 23 -12.50 -20.37 5.22
C TRP A 23 -11.22 -21.04 4.71
N ASN A 24 -10.67 -21.99 5.47
CA ASN A 24 -9.49 -22.76 5.07
C ASN A 24 -9.78 -23.62 3.84
N ASN A 25 -10.97 -24.21 3.73
CA ASN A 25 -11.37 -25.00 2.58
C ASN A 25 -11.54 -24.14 1.32
N ILE A 26 -12.06 -22.92 1.48
CA ILE A 26 -12.22 -21.93 0.41
C ILE A 26 -10.85 -21.42 -0.06
N THR A 27 -9.98 -20.97 0.85
CA THR A 27 -8.64 -20.46 0.52
C THR A 27 -7.68 -21.55 0.03
N ALA A 28 -7.95 -22.83 0.32
CA ALA A 28 -7.23 -23.95 -0.28
C ALA A 28 -7.59 -24.16 -1.75
N LYS A 29 -8.83 -23.87 -2.15
CA LYS A 29 -9.29 -23.96 -3.54
C LYS A 29 -9.00 -22.69 -4.34
N HIS A 30 -8.94 -21.55 -3.66
CA HIS A 30 -8.79 -20.22 -4.24
C HIS A 30 -7.55 -19.53 -3.66
N GLU A 31 -6.42 -19.71 -4.35
CA GLU A 31 -5.11 -19.15 -3.95
C GLU A 31 -5.09 -17.61 -4.01
N ASP A 32 -5.85 -17.02 -4.93
CA ASP A 32 -6.05 -15.59 -5.10
C ASP A 32 -6.56 -14.90 -3.82
N LEU A 33 -7.38 -15.59 -3.02
CA LEU A 33 -7.86 -15.05 -1.74
C LEU A 33 -6.75 -14.86 -0.70
N LYS A 34 -5.67 -15.67 -0.75
CA LYS A 34 -4.52 -15.50 0.16
C LYS A 34 -3.73 -14.22 -0.14
N HIS A 35 -3.68 -13.82 -1.40
CA HIS A 35 -3.04 -12.56 -1.80
C HIS A 35 -3.82 -11.33 -1.31
N LEU A 36 -5.13 -11.45 -1.09
CA LEU A 36 -5.95 -10.38 -0.54
C LEU A 36 -5.70 -10.18 0.97
N GLU A 37 -5.38 -11.24 1.72
CA GLU A 37 -5.03 -11.16 3.15
C GLU A 37 -3.72 -10.38 3.38
N THR A 38 -2.75 -10.50 2.48
CA THR A 38 -1.39 -9.92 2.64
C THR A 38 -1.33 -8.42 2.31
N SER A 39 -2.30 -7.92 1.54
CA SER A 39 -2.27 -6.55 0.99
C SER A 39 -2.35 -5.42 2.04
N LYS A 40 -2.77 -5.70 3.27
CA LYS A 40 -2.95 -4.66 4.32
C LYS A 40 -1.82 -4.56 5.34
N SER A 41 -0.94 -5.56 5.45
CA SER A 41 0.07 -5.64 6.52
C SER A 41 1.52 -5.45 6.06
N GLN A 42 1.77 -5.41 4.75
CA GLN A 42 3.13 -5.26 4.19
C GLN A 42 3.37 -3.92 3.48
N SER A 43 2.69 -2.83 3.88
CA SER A 43 3.39 -1.55 3.80
C SER A 43 4.47 -1.60 4.87
N ILE A 44 5.65 -2.13 4.51
CA ILE A 44 6.87 -1.85 5.25
C ILE A 44 6.87 -0.33 5.36
N ARG A 45 6.58 0.19 6.56
CA ARG A 45 6.63 1.62 6.85
C ARG A 45 8.11 1.99 6.84
N GLN A 46 8.71 2.01 5.66
CA GLN A 46 10.08 2.43 5.46
C GLN A 46 10.13 3.86 5.95
N LYS A 47 10.88 4.06 7.03
CA LYS A 47 11.04 5.39 7.59
C LYS A 47 11.96 6.15 6.64
N PRO A 48 11.79 7.47 6.48
CA PRO A 48 12.72 8.27 5.70
C PRO A 48 14.19 8.10 6.12
N SER A 49 14.44 7.75 7.39
CA SER A 49 15.77 7.41 7.91
C SER A 49 16.41 6.18 7.27
N ASP A 50 15.61 5.23 6.79
CA ASP A 50 16.09 3.97 6.22
C ASP A 50 16.77 4.19 4.86
N PHE A 51 16.56 5.37 4.26
CA PHE A 51 17.17 5.80 3.00
C PHE A 51 18.42 6.67 3.22
N PHE A 52 18.87 6.87 4.47
CA PHE A 52 20.07 7.67 4.72
C PHE A 52 21.31 6.97 4.14
N GLY A 53 22.01 7.65 3.24
CA GLY A 53 23.22 7.11 2.59
C GLY A 53 22.96 6.26 1.34
N THR A 54 21.71 6.09 0.89
CA THR A 54 21.42 5.40 -0.39
C THR A 54 21.74 6.28 -1.60
N LEU A 55 21.74 7.61 -1.43
CA LEU A 55 22.08 8.56 -2.47
C LEU A 55 23.55 8.95 -2.33
N SER A 56 24.33 8.78 -3.40
CA SER A 56 25.71 9.26 -3.42
C SER A 56 25.75 10.79 -3.44
N LYS A 57 26.83 11.37 -2.90
CA LYS A 57 27.00 12.83 -2.88
C LYS A 57 26.99 13.41 -4.30
N GLU A 58 27.64 12.73 -5.24
CA GLU A 58 27.74 13.14 -6.64
C GLU A 58 26.37 13.16 -7.33
N GLU A 59 25.54 12.13 -7.10
CA GLU A 59 24.17 12.08 -7.63
C GLU A 59 23.27 13.15 -7.00
N GLY A 60 23.45 13.41 -5.71
CA GLY A 60 22.76 14.50 -5.01
C GLY A 60 23.08 15.88 -5.59
N GLU A 61 24.37 16.16 -5.83
CA GLU A 61 24.82 17.42 -6.44
C GLU A 61 24.29 17.58 -7.87
N LYS A 62 24.30 16.51 -8.67
CA LYS A 62 23.74 16.51 -10.03
C LYS A 62 22.24 16.81 -10.03
N MET A 63 21.49 16.19 -9.11
CA MET A 63 20.06 16.43 -8.95
C MET A 63 19.78 17.88 -8.52
N GLN A 64 20.57 18.41 -7.60
CA GLN A 64 20.46 19.81 -7.19
C GLN A 64 20.73 20.77 -8.36
N ALA A 65 21.79 20.54 -9.13
CA ALA A 65 22.12 21.36 -10.30
C ALA A 65 21.00 21.35 -11.35
N TYR A 66 20.40 20.18 -11.61
CA TYR A 66 19.25 20.06 -12.50
C TYR A 66 18.05 20.89 -12.03
N VAL A 67 17.67 20.77 -10.75
CA VAL A 67 16.55 21.53 -10.19
C VAL A 67 16.80 23.04 -10.26
N THR A 68 18.02 23.49 -9.98
CA THR A 68 18.40 24.91 -10.10
C THR A 68 18.31 25.39 -11.55
N GLN A 69 18.78 24.59 -12.50
CA GLN A 69 18.67 24.93 -13.92
C GLN A 69 17.20 25.03 -14.36
N SER A 70 16.37 24.04 -14.03
CA SER A 70 14.95 24.07 -14.39
C SER A 70 14.23 25.27 -13.79
N ARG A 71 14.54 25.62 -12.53
CA ARG A 71 13.99 26.83 -11.91
C ARG A 71 14.40 28.09 -12.66
N ASN A 72 15.69 28.23 -12.99
CA ASN A 72 16.18 29.38 -13.73
C ASN A 72 15.48 29.48 -15.09
N GLU A 73 15.25 28.37 -15.79
CA GLU A 73 14.52 28.32 -17.05
C GLU A 73 13.07 28.81 -16.91
N TRP A 74 12.39 28.46 -15.82
CA TRP A 74 11.02 28.89 -15.55
C TRP A 74 10.93 30.38 -15.16
N GLU A 75 11.97 30.91 -14.52
CA GLU A 75 12.06 32.34 -14.16
C GLU A 75 12.58 33.22 -15.32
N ARG A 76 12.86 32.67 -16.52
CA ARG A 76 13.34 33.47 -17.67
C ARG A 76 12.28 34.41 -18.27
N ASP A 77 11.01 34.06 -18.14
CA ASP A 77 9.88 34.75 -18.78
C ASP A 77 8.98 35.51 -17.76
N ILE A 78 9.48 35.74 -16.54
CA ILE A 78 8.86 36.57 -15.48
C ILE A 78 9.67 37.85 -15.30
#